data_AF-A0AAW4BN25-F1
#
_entry.id   AF-A0AAW4BN25-F1
#
_cell.length_a   1.000
_cell.length_b   1.000
_cell.length_c   1.000
_cell.angle_alpha   90.00
_cell.angle_beta   90.00
_cell.angle_gamma   90.00
#
_symmetry.space_group_name_H-M   'P 1'
#
loop_
_entity.id
_entity.type
_entity.pdbx_description
1 polymer ?
#
loop_
_entity_poly.entity_id
_entity_poly.type
_entity_poly.pdbx_seq_one_letter_code
_entity_poly.pdbx_strand_id
1 'polypeptide(L)'
;QVDLFLARKTKQFDSFGKPYFKCTIIEIKKPSVSLNTKHLRQLEDYAGIIARHPGFSVPNMRFELILVGRKVSNDDMGIPRALKSCEVHNEPGIVFKEERIKGYVKTWSSIKSEFELTNSYLLENLKTRRDTFEHMGSSELVVDLQQVC
;
A
#
# COMPACT_ATOMS: atom_id res chain seq x y z
N GLN A 1 19.70 3.49 -14.13
CA GLN A 1 18.56 2.62 -13.74
C GLN A 1 17.80 3.37 -12.65
N VAL A 2 16.48 3.52 -12.73
CA VAL A 2 15.71 4.24 -11.69
C VAL A 2 14.59 3.32 -11.20
N ASP A 3 14.87 2.62 -10.11
CA ASP A 3 13.83 2.11 -9.21
C ASP A 3 13.48 3.25 -8.25
N LEU A 4 12.22 3.37 -7.84
CA LEU A 4 11.77 4.45 -6.95
C LEU A 4 11.62 3.91 -5.53
N PHE A 5 12.33 4.53 -4.60
CA PHE A 5 12.26 4.22 -3.18
C PHE A 5 11.58 5.36 -2.43
N LEU A 6 10.47 5.06 -1.75
CA LEU A 6 9.68 6.03 -1.01
C LEU A 6 9.61 5.63 0.45
N ALA A 7 9.66 6.62 1.34
CA ALA A 7 9.48 6.41 2.77
C ALA A 7 8.50 7.44 3.34
N ARG A 8 7.59 6.99 4.21
CA ARG A 8 6.62 7.84 4.90
C ARG A 8 6.50 7.41 6.36
N LYS A 9 6.46 8.39 7.28
CA LYS A 9 6.16 8.19 8.70
C LYS A 9 4.84 8.86 9.05
N THR A 10 3.92 8.14 9.68
CA THR A 10 2.62 8.67 10.14
C THR A 10 2.33 8.24 11.57
N LYS A 11 1.63 9.09 12.33
CA LYS A 11 1.10 8.72 13.65
C LYS A 11 -0.22 7.96 13.45
N GLN A 12 -0.35 6.82 14.11
CA GLN A 12 -1.55 5.99 14.11
C GLN A 12 -1.87 5.52 15.54
N PHE A 13 -3.03 4.90 15.70
CA PHE A 13 -3.50 4.36 16.99
C PHE A 13 -3.79 2.88 16.81
N ASP A 14 -3.40 2.07 17.80
CA ASP A 14 -3.79 0.66 17.83
C ASP A 14 -5.21 0.48 18.37
N SER A 15 -5.67 -0.77 18.43
CA SER A 15 -7.01 -1.13 18.91
C SER A 15 -7.28 -0.72 20.36
N PHE A 16 -6.25 -0.41 21.15
CA PHE A 16 -6.36 0.08 22.52
C PHE A 16 -6.23 1.60 22.62
N GLY A 17 -6.18 2.31 21.49
CA GLY A 17 -6.01 3.76 21.44
C GLY A 17 -4.59 4.24 21.77
N LYS A 18 -3.59 3.34 21.81
CA LYS A 18 -2.20 3.73 22.07
C LYS A 18 -1.56 4.25 20.78
N PRO A 19 -0.89 5.42 20.81
CA PRO A 19 -0.25 5.96 19.62
C PRO A 19 1.00 5.19 19.26
N TYR A 20 1.20 4.97 17.96
CA TYR A 20 2.43 4.43 17.39
C TYR A 20 2.76 5.15 16.07
N PHE A 21 4.01 5.05 15.64
CA PHE A 21 4.46 5.52 14.34
C PHE A 21 4.45 4.38 13.33
N LYS A 22 3.68 4.52 12.25
CA LYS A 22 3.73 3.66 11.09
C LYS A 22 4.76 4.22 10.10
N CYS A 23 5.77 3.42 9.80
CA CYS A 23 6.82 3.71 8.83
C CYS A 23 6.59 2.84 7.58
N THR A 24 6.05 3.43 6.53
CA THR A 24 5.82 2.75 5.26
C THR A 24 6.99 3.02 4.32
N ILE A 25 7.61 1.96 3.83
CA ILE A 25 8.72 1.99 2.88
C ILE A 25 8.24 1.25 1.62
N ILE A 26 8.36 1.89 0.47
CA ILE A 26 7.86 1.36 -0.79
C ILE A 26 9.02 1.29 -1.78
N GLU A 27 9.28 0.09 -2.29
CA GLU A 27 10.21 -0.17 -3.38
C GLU A 27 9.40 -0.40 -4.65
N ILE A 28 9.48 0.51 -5.63
CA ILE A 28 8.74 0.40 -6.88
C ILE A 28 9.67 0.00 -8.01
N LYS A 29 9.39 -1.16 -8.61
CA LYS A 29 10.07 -1.62 -9.83
C LYS A 29 9.42 -1.03 -11.06
N LYS A 30 10.27 -0.61 -12.01
CA LYS A 30 9.83 -0.13 -13.32
C LYS A 30 8.90 -1.16 -13.99
N PRO A 31 7.92 -0.73 -14.80
CA PRO A 31 6.94 -1.64 -15.38
C PRO A 31 7.61 -2.83 -16.08
N SER A 32 8.65 -2.61 -16.88
CA SER A 32 9.34 -3.66 -17.67
C SER A 32 9.93 -4.83 -16.87
N VAL A 33 10.02 -4.73 -15.54
CA VAL A 33 10.55 -5.78 -14.68
C VAL A 33 9.41 -6.51 -13.99
N SER A 34 9.35 -7.84 -14.18
CA SER A 34 8.51 -8.71 -13.36
C SER A 34 9.16 -8.94 -12.00
N LEU A 35 8.36 -8.93 -10.94
CA LEU A 35 8.81 -9.22 -9.59
C LEU A 35 9.28 -10.68 -9.49
N ASN A 36 10.29 -10.94 -8.67
CA ASN A 36 10.83 -12.27 -8.46
C ASN A 36 11.53 -12.33 -7.09
N THR A 37 12.03 -13.51 -6.75
CA THR A 37 12.67 -13.83 -5.47
C THR A 37 13.83 -12.91 -5.14
N LYS A 38 14.57 -12.39 -6.12
CA LYS A 38 15.66 -11.43 -5.86
C LYS A 38 15.12 -10.13 -5.26
N HIS A 39 13.98 -9.65 -5.76
CA HIS A 39 13.33 -8.46 -5.23
C HIS A 39 12.72 -8.70 -3.84
N LEU A 40 12.19 -9.90 -3.60
CA LEU A 40 11.73 -10.30 -2.27
C LEU A 40 12.90 -10.29 -1.26
N ARG A 41 14.03 -10.87 -1.64
CA ARG A 41 15.25 -10.85 -0.82
C ARG A 41 15.74 -9.44 -0.51
N GLN A 42 15.67 -8.51 -1.47
CA GLN A 42 15.97 -7.10 -1.19
C GLN A 42 15.06 -6.52 -0.09
N LEU A 43 13.78 -6.89 -0.07
CA LEU A 43 12.83 -6.47 0.94
C LEU A 43 13.16 -7.07 2.33
N GLU A 44 13.56 -8.33 2.36
CA GLU A 44 14.03 -9.03 3.58
C GLU A 44 15.34 -8.43 4.11
N ASP A 45 16.27 -8.08 3.23
CA ASP A 45 17.52 -7.41 3.60
C ASP A 45 17.23 -6.06 4.29
N TYR A 46 16.27 -5.28 3.78
CA TYR A 46 15.80 -4.06 4.45
C TYR A 46 15.19 -4.34 5.82
N ALA A 47 14.36 -5.38 5.96
CA ALA A 47 13.82 -5.78 7.26
C ALA A 47 14.94 -6.09 8.25
N GLY A 48 15.96 -6.84 7.83
CA GLY A 48 17.12 -7.16 8.65
C GLY A 48 17.92 -5.92 9.08
N ILE A 49 18.11 -4.95 8.17
CA ILE A 49 18.78 -3.68 8.49
C ILE A 49 17.97 -2.90 9.54
N ILE A 50 16.66 -2.78 9.33
CA ILE A 50 15.75 -2.05 10.24
C ILE A 50 15.70 -2.71 11.63
N ALA A 51 15.69 -4.03 11.68
CA ALA A 51 15.68 -4.80 12.92
C ALA A 51 16.95 -4.56 13.75
N ARG A 52 18.12 -4.44 13.11
CA ARG A 52 19.42 -4.27 13.78
C ARG A 52 19.77 -2.81 14.10
N HIS A 53 19.17 -1.84 13.41
CA HIS A 53 19.56 -0.44 13.55
C HIS A 53 19.02 0.17 14.87
N PRO A 54 19.87 0.64 15.79
CA PRO A 54 19.44 1.15 17.11
C PRO A 54 18.46 2.33 17.02
N GLY A 55 18.61 3.20 16.02
CA GLY A 55 17.69 4.31 15.79
C GLY A 55 16.25 3.90 15.45
N PHE A 56 16.03 2.63 15.11
CA PHE A 56 14.71 2.09 14.80
C PHE A 56 14.20 1.12 15.87
N SER A 57 14.93 0.85 16.96
CA SER A 57 14.51 -0.11 17.99
C SER A 57 13.40 0.39 18.93
N VAL A 58 12.81 1.54 18.64
CA VAL A 58 11.77 2.14 19.48
C VAL A 58 10.48 1.31 19.41
N PRO A 59 9.92 0.83 20.55
CA PRO A 59 8.77 -0.09 20.56
C PRO A 59 7.49 0.45 19.92
N ASN A 60 7.38 1.78 19.78
CA ASN A 60 6.24 2.43 19.16
C ASN A 60 6.40 2.63 17.65
N MET A 61 7.41 2.04 16.99
CA MET A 61 7.57 2.08 15.55
C MET A 61 7.20 0.74 14.91
N ARG A 62 6.29 0.78 13.95
CA ARG A 62 5.89 -0.36 13.12
C ARG A 62 6.25 -0.08 11.67
N PHE A 63 6.84 -1.05 11.00
CA PHE A 63 7.34 -0.92 9.63
C PHE A 63 6.52 -1.75 8.67
N GLU A 64 6.16 -1.16 7.54
CA GLU A 64 5.57 -1.85 6.40
C GLU A 64 6.47 -1.65 5.19
N LEU A 65 7.05 -2.73 4.71
CA LEU A 65 7.90 -2.76 3.53
C LEU A 65 7.07 -3.28 2.37
N ILE A 66 6.89 -2.50 1.31
CA ILE A 66 5.97 -2.81 0.23
C ILE A 66 6.73 -2.86 -1.10
N LEU A 67 6.75 -4.03 -1.73
CA LEU A 67 7.28 -4.22 -3.07
C LEU A 67 6.18 -3.99 -4.13
N VAL A 68 6.37 -2.89 -4.84
CA VAL A 68 5.72 -2.32 -6.03
C VAL A 68 6.03 -2.98 -7.38
N GLY A 69 5.13 -3.68 -8.08
CA GLY A 69 5.42 -4.13 -9.44
C GLY A 69 4.24 -4.23 -10.40
N ARG A 70 4.53 -4.51 -11.67
CA ARG A 70 3.48 -4.80 -12.67
C ARG A 70 2.86 -6.18 -12.45
N LYS A 71 3.71 -7.21 -12.32
CA LYS A 71 3.32 -8.61 -12.11
C LYS A 71 4.46 -9.38 -11.45
N VAL A 72 4.13 -10.50 -10.82
CA VAL A 72 5.12 -11.52 -10.44
C VAL A 72 5.51 -12.31 -11.68
N SER A 73 6.78 -12.70 -11.78
CA SER A 73 7.28 -13.53 -12.88
C SER A 73 6.66 -14.93 -12.82
N ASN A 74 6.31 -15.50 -13.97
CA ASN A 74 5.71 -16.83 -14.03
C ASN A 74 6.69 -17.92 -13.56
N ASP A 75 7.99 -17.71 -13.76
CA ASP A 75 9.04 -18.64 -13.33
C ASP A 75 9.41 -18.48 -11.85
N ASP A 76 8.81 -17.52 -11.15
CA ASP A 76 9.11 -17.27 -9.74
C ASP A 76 8.30 -18.17 -8.82
N MET A 77 9.00 -18.94 -7.98
CA MET A 77 8.36 -19.79 -6.96
C MET A 77 8.48 -19.20 -5.56
N GLY A 78 9.37 -18.22 -5.33
CA GLY A 78 9.62 -17.66 -4.01
C GLY A 78 8.49 -16.76 -3.51
N ILE A 79 8.09 -15.77 -4.31
CA ILE A 79 7.00 -14.86 -3.95
C ILE A 79 5.68 -15.61 -3.74
N PRO A 80 5.23 -16.51 -4.65
CA PRO A 80 3.99 -17.26 -4.43
C PRO A 80 4.02 -18.13 -3.18
N ARG A 81 5.17 -18.76 -2.86
CA ARG A 81 5.32 -19.54 -1.63
C ARG A 81 5.25 -18.67 -0.38
N ALA A 82 5.90 -17.51 -0.39
CA ALA A 82 5.87 -16.57 0.72
C ALA A 82 4.44 -16.08 0.98
N LEU A 83 3.72 -15.65 -0.07
CA LEU A 83 2.31 -15.27 0.01
C LEU A 83 1.46 -16.38 0.64
N LYS A 84 1.59 -17.61 0.14
CA LYS A 84 0.84 -18.77 0.66
C LYS A 84 1.15 -19.05 2.13
N SER A 85 2.42 -18.94 2.53
CA SER A 85 2.83 -19.18 3.92
C SER A 85 2.23 -18.18 4.90
N CYS A 86 1.87 -16.98 4.43
CA CYS A 86 1.33 -15.92 5.23
C CYS A 86 -0.19 -15.74 5.10
N GLU A 87 -0.89 -16.62 4.38
CA GLU A 87 -2.36 -16.59 4.26
C GLU A 87 -3.08 -16.61 5.61
N VAL A 88 -2.48 -17.28 6.61
CA VAL A 88 -2.98 -17.35 8.00
C VAL A 88 -3.17 -15.97 8.66
N HIS A 89 -2.48 -14.94 8.17
CA HIS A 89 -2.61 -13.58 8.71
C HIS A 89 -3.83 -12.83 8.17
N ASN A 90 -4.53 -13.38 7.18
CA ASN A 90 -5.70 -12.78 6.54
C ASN A 90 -5.46 -11.32 6.10
N GLU A 91 -4.25 -11.05 5.58
CA GLU A 91 -3.82 -9.71 5.19
C GLU A 91 -3.31 -9.74 3.74
N PRO A 92 -4.04 -9.16 2.78
CA PRO A 92 -3.73 -9.31 1.36
C PRO A 92 -2.34 -8.80 0.95
N GLY A 93 -1.59 -9.67 0.28
CA GLY A 93 -0.26 -9.38 -0.26
C GLY A 93 0.87 -9.50 0.75
N ILE A 94 0.61 -9.94 1.99
CA ILE A 94 1.67 -10.14 3.00
C ILE A 94 2.56 -11.34 2.64
N VAL A 95 3.87 -11.16 2.75
CA VAL A 95 4.88 -12.18 2.40
C VAL A 95 5.75 -12.59 3.58
N PHE A 96 5.85 -11.74 4.61
CA PHE A 96 6.42 -12.08 5.90
C PHE A 96 5.90 -11.14 6.98
N LYS A 97 5.98 -11.59 8.24
CA LYS A 97 5.62 -10.82 9.42
C LYS A 97 6.56 -11.17 10.57
N GLU A 98 7.37 -10.20 10.97
CA GLU A 98 8.37 -10.33 12.03
C GLU A 98 8.15 -9.24 13.07
N GLU A 99 7.55 -9.59 14.21
CA GLU A 99 7.23 -8.66 15.30
C GLU A 99 6.53 -7.37 14.81
N ARG A 100 7.31 -6.29 14.65
CA ARG A 100 6.91 -4.93 14.27
C ARG A 100 7.16 -4.60 12.80
N ILE A 101 7.69 -5.53 12.01
CA ILE A 101 8.01 -5.37 10.60
C ILE A 101 7.13 -6.32 9.78
N LYS A 102 6.47 -5.78 8.75
CA LYS A 102 5.68 -6.56 7.79
C LYS A 102 6.18 -6.30 6.38
N GLY A 103 6.25 -7.37 5.58
CA GLY A 103 6.58 -7.32 4.17
C GLY A 103 5.37 -7.59 3.31
N TYR A 104 5.21 -6.82 2.23
CA TYR A 104 4.13 -6.98 1.26
C TYR A 104 4.67 -7.00 -0.16
N VAL A 105 4.01 -7.78 -1.01
CA VAL A 105 4.14 -7.72 -2.46
C VAL A 105 2.80 -7.35 -3.05
N LYS A 106 2.76 -6.27 -3.83
CA LYS A 106 1.54 -5.79 -4.49
C LYS A 106 1.79 -5.50 -5.96
N THR A 107 0.79 -5.77 -6.78
CA THR A 107 0.77 -5.34 -8.17
C THR A 107 -0.02 -4.05 -8.31
N TRP A 108 0.23 -3.28 -9.37
CA TRP A 108 -0.61 -2.11 -9.69
C TRP A 108 -2.09 -2.47 -9.80
N SER A 109 -2.40 -3.66 -10.33
CA SER A 109 -3.77 -4.17 -10.38
C SER A 109 -4.35 -4.40 -8.99
N SER A 110 -3.62 -5.04 -8.07
CA SER A 110 -4.13 -5.31 -6.72
C SER A 110 -4.34 -4.01 -5.94
N ILE A 111 -3.44 -3.04 -6.07
CA ILE A 111 -3.58 -1.72 -5.44
C ILE A 111 -4.83 -1.00 -5.95
N LYS A 112 -5.05 -1.01 -7.26
CA LYS A 112 -6.23 -0.39 -7.85
C LYS A 112 -7.51 -1.06 -7.34
N SER A 113 -7.57 -2.40 -7.36
CA SER A 113 -8.74 -3.14 -6.90
C SER A 113 -9.02 -2.94 -5.42
N GLU A 114 -7.98 -2.95 -4.56
CA GLU A 114 -8.12 -2.66 -3.12
C GLU A 114 -8.65 -1.25 -2.87
N PHE A 115 -8.15 -0.27 -3.63
CA PHE A 115 -8.63 1.11 -3.55
C PHE A 115 -10.10 1.23 -3.97
N GLU A 116 -10.49 0.61 -5.08
CA GLU A 116 -11.86 0.60 -5.57
C GLU A 116 -12.82 -0.07 -4.58
N LEU A 117 -12.42 -1.19 -3.96
CA LEU A 117 -13.22 -1.89 -2.96
C LEU A 117 -13.38 -1.06 -1.68
N THR A 118 -12.29 -0.47 -1.19
CA THR A 118 -12.31 0.30 0.07
C THR A 118 -13.09 1.61 -0.07
N ASN A 119 -13.06 2.20 -1.27
CA ASN A 119 -13.68 3.50 -1.53
C ASN A 119 -14.92 3.36 -2.42
N SER A 120 -15.48 2.16 -2.60
CA SER A 120 -16.60 1.91 -3.52
C SER A 120 -17.77 2.84 -3.24
N TYR A 121 -18.17 2.96 -1.98
CA TYR A 121 -19.22 3.86 -1.54
C TYR A 121 -18.93 5.33 -1.91
N LEU A 122 -17.72 5.82 -1.65
CA LEU A 122 -17.33 7.19 -2.01
C LEU A 122 -17.32 7.39 -3.52
N LEU A 123 -16.80 6.41 -4.27
CA LEU A 123 -16.72 6.44 -5.72
C LEU A 123 -18.09 6.40 -6.38
N GLU A 124 -19.04 5.62 -5.84
CA GLU A 124 -20.43 5.57 -6.30
C GLU A 124 -21.12 6.92 -6.09
N ASN A 125 -21.05 7.48 -4.89
CA ASN A 125 -21.66 8.78 -4.60
C ASN A 125 -21.04 9.93 -5.43
N LEU A 126 -19.72 9.91 -5.64
CA LEU A 126 -19.04 10.89 -6.47
C LEU A 126 -19.47 10.80 -7.95
N LYS A 127 -19.66 9.58 -8.47
CA LYS A 127 -20.19 9.35 -9.82
C LYS A 127 -21.62 9.82 -9.96
N THR A 128 -22.50 9.46 -9.01
CA THR A 128 -23.90 9.92 -9.00
C THR A 128 -24.00 11.44 -9.04
N ARG A 129 -23.15 12.14 -8.28
CA ARG A 129 -23.09 13.61 -8.31
C ARG A 129 -22.59 14.14 -9.65
N ARG A 130 -21.53 13.54 -10.21
CA ARG A 130 -21.01 13.93 -11.53
C ARG A 130 -22.08 13.81 -12.61
N ASP A 131 -22.80 12.69 -12.68
CA ASP A 131 -23.85 12.48 -13.67
C ASP A 131 -24.99 13.50 -13.53
N THR A 132 -25.27 13.93 -12.29
CA THR A 132 -26.22 15.03 -12.02
C THR A 132 -25.72 16.37 -12.59
N PHE A 133 -24.41 16.60 -12.52
CA PHE A 133 -23.76 17.84 -12.99
C PHE A 133 -23.43 17.85 -14.48
N GLU A 134 -23.36 16.70 -15.17
CA GLU A 134 -23.09 16.62 -16.61
C GLU A 134 -24.22 17.23 -17.46
N HIS A 135 -25.40 17.43 -16.88
CA HIS A 135 -26.55 18.07 -17.52
C HIS A 135 -26.77 19.53 -17.12
N MET A 136 -26.00 20.05 -16.16
CA MET A 136 -26.14 21.42 -15.66
C MET A 136 -25.24 22.38 -16.42
N GLY A 137 -25.76 23.55 -16.78
CA GLY A 137 -24.95 24.61 -17.40
C GLY A 137 -23.90 25.16 -16.42
N SER A 138 -22.76 25.64 -16.93
CA SER A 138 -21.66 26.15 -16.08
C SER A 138 -22.10 27.24 -15.09
N SER A 139 -23.08 28.07 -15.45
CA SER A 139 -23.67 29.09 -14.58
C SER A 139 -24.52 28.51 -13.45
N GLU A 140 -25.26 27.43 -13.68
CA GLU A 140 -26.06 26.75 -12.64
C GLU A 140 -25.17 25.99 -11.67
N LEU A 141 -24.09 25.39 -12.16
CA LEU A 141 -23.09 24.70 -11.32
C LEU A 141 -22.43 25.64 -10.32
N VAL A 142 -22.11 26.88 -10.72
CA VAL A 142 -21.50 27.86 -9.80
C VAL A 142 -22.48 28.31 -8.72
N VAL A 143 -23.76 28.47 -9.04
CA VAL A 143 -24.79 28.87 -8.06
C VAL A 143 -25.04 27.76 -7.04
N ASP A 144 -25.16 26.51 -7.48
CA ASP A 144 -25.37 25.35 -6.60
C ASP A 144 -24.18 25.14 -5.64
N LEU A 145 -22.94 25.23 -6.16
CA LEU A 145 -21.73 25.11 -5.35
C LEU A 145 -21.57 26.22 -4.29
N GLN A 146 -22.18 27.38 -4.51
CA GLN A 146 -22.14 28.52 -3.58
C GLN A 146 -23.21 28.45 -2.49
N GLN A 147 -24.23 27.59 -2.61
CA GLN A 147 -25.30 27.45 -1.60
C GLN A 147 -24.93 26.53 -0.41
N VAL A 148 -23.80 25.82 -0.47
CA VAL A 148 -23.36 24.87 0.58
C VAL A 148 -22.26 25.47 1.49
N CYS A 149 -22.02 26.78 1.42
CA CYS A 149 -21.22 27.54 2.41
C CYS A 149 -22.15 28.40 3.27
#